data_AF-A0A8H8RFJ9-F1
#
_entry.id   AF-A0A8H8RFJ9-F1
#
_cell.length_a   1.000
_cell.length_b   1.000
_cell.length_c   1.000
_cell.angle_alpha   90.00
_cell.angle_beta   90.00
_cell.angle_gamma   90.00
#
_symmetry.space_group_name_H-M   'P 1'
#
loop_
_entity.id
_entity.type
_entity.pdbx_description
1 polymer ?
#
loop_
_entity_poly.entity_id
_entity_poly.type
_entity_poly.pdbx_seq_one_letter_code
_entity_poly.pdbx_strand_id
1 'polypeptide(L)'
;MTNILLNGHGRYGPAGGGREKYQVTVDAGERHMLILINTALDTTFVFSIDDHELEIIEMDFVPIRPYKRNSILVGIGQRYHVIITAKPPKHVRNVNYWIRTIPARQCSSFSCEPDEKMGILRYNTTTDPAAKIADPLSAPFLFDVACADEPYENLIPYQPWTVGEPANISMSWFTFASMVLIGPLDTSSTTTPPPDQAHNFEIHMTESSGLPYIPEKALLRWTMHQAPFRINYSDPTILDLKRETWGKTLDVITLDNKTEDQWIWLAITAPGEVPPDGEGLFIPAAHPMHLHGHDFALLKQSSDPWNATETELNCNGKGIKCNNPPRRDVALLPASGYLIIAFKADNPGPWLIHCHIAFHASSGLAMQVIENKHLIPPTFGEDKQVLEETCRKWDAWLEDPLNHWDFHDTSHFQDDSGV
;
A
#
# COMPACT_ATOMS: atom_id res chain seq x y z
N MET A 1 6.78 11.00 14.26
CA MET A 1 6.77 12.12 13.29
C MET A 1 6.42 13.45 13.98
N THR A 2 6.86 14.60 13.47
CA THR A 2 6.69 15.92 14.13
C THR A 2 5.92 16.97 13.31
N ASN A 3 5.81 16.83 11.99
CA ASN A 3 5.12 17.81 11.14
C ASN A 3 4.54 17.16 9.87
N ILE A 4 3.66 17.90 9.17
CA ILE A 4 3.09 17.54 7.88
C ILE A 4 3.54 18.57 6.84
N LEU A 5 3.89 18.11 5.64
CA LEU A 5 4.17 18.97 4.51
C LEU A 5 3.07 18.82 3.47
N LEU A 6 2.51 19.94 3.02
CA LEU A 6 1.61 19.99 1.88
C LEU A 6 2.39 20.59 0.70
N ASN A 7 2.62 19.77 -0.33
CA ASN A 7 3.43 20.12 -1.51
C ASN A 7 4.82 20.70 -1.13
N GLY A 8 5.48 20.14 -0.12
CA GLY A 8 6.80 20.58 0.37
C GLY A 8 6.78 21.78 1.35
N HIS A 9 5.61 22.35 1.63
CA HIS A 9 5.44 23.47 2.56
C HIS A 9 4.86 23.02 3.90
N GLY A 10 5.43 23.53 5.00
CA GLY A 10 4.93 23.31 6.35
C GLY A 10 5.54 24.32 7.32
N ARG A 11 4.82 24.60 8.40
CA ARG A 11 5.22 25.53 9.46
C ARG A 11 5.52 24.76 10.74
N TYR A 12 6.55 25.16 11.48
CA TYR A 12 6.95 24.51 12.73
C TYR A 12 7.14 25.56 13.84
N GLY A 13 6.62 25.28 15.03
CA GLY A 13 6.77 26.07 16.24
C GLY A 13 5.91 27.34 16.33
N PRO A 14 5.72 27.90 17.54
CA PRO A 14 4.87 29.06 17.80
C PRO A 14 5.35 30.37 17.14
N ALA A 15 6.62 30.43 16.70
CA ALA A 15 7.22 31.62 16.10
C ALA A 15 7.32 31.58 14.57
N GLY A 16 6.91 30.49 13.90
CA GLY A 16 6.87 30.39 12.43
C GLY A 16 8.13 30.89 11.74
N GLY A 17 9.22 30.12 11.83
CA GLY A 17 10.54 30.45 11.27
C GLY A 17 10.57 30.63 9.74
N GLY A 18 9.93 31.68 9.24
CA GLY A 18 10.01 32.19 7.87
C GLY A 18 9.37 31.33 6.77
N ARG A 19 8.88 30.11 7.05
CA ARG A 19 8.21 29.27 6.03
C ARG A 19 6.70 29.46 6.05
N GLU A 20 6.15 29.87 4.92
CA GLU A 20 4.72 30.06 4.70
C GLU A 20 4.00 28.71 4.54
N LYS A 21 2.71 28.68 4.90
CA LYS A 21 1.82 27.55 4.60
C LYS A 21 1.78 27.32 3.09
N TYR A 22 1.42 26.11 2.66
CA TYR A 22 1.07 25.89 1.26
C TYR A 22 -0.07 26.83 0.85
N GLN A 23 0.04 27.46 -0.30
CA GLN A 23 -0.99 28.33 -0.86
C GLN A 23 -1.21 27.97 -2.32
N VAL A 24 -2.47 27.90 -2.73
CA VAL A 24 -2.87 27.72 -4.13
C VAL A 24 -3.89 28.77 -4.49
N THR A 25 -3.78 29.30 -5.72
CA THR A 25 -4.73 30.28 -6.25
C THR A 25 -5.58 29.63 -7.34
N VAL A 26 -6.89 29.82 -7.28
CA VAL A 26 -7.87 29.31 -8.25
C VAL A 26 -8.67 30.44 -8.87
N ASP A 27 -8.98 30.34 -10.15
CA ASP A 27 -9.81 31.32 -10.85
C ASP A 27 -11.29 31.12 -10.50
N ALA A 28 -11.97 32.21 -10.15
CA ALA A 28 -13.38 32.19 -9.77
C ALA A 28 -14.26 31.78 -10.96
N GLY A 29 -15.21 30.87 -10.72
CA GLY A 29 -16.12 30.33 -11.74
C GLY A 29 -15.59 29.11 -12.48
N GLU A 30 -14.28 28.83 -12.37
CA GLU A 30 -13.62 27.75 -13.09
C GLU A 30 -13.63 26.42 -12.31
N ARG A 31 -13.37 25.33 -13.02
CA ARG A 31 -13.13 24.00 -12.45
C ARG A 31 -11.64 23.72 -12.42
N HIS A 32 -11.14 23.28 -11.28
CA HIS A 32 -9.71 23.00 -11.07
C HIS A 32 -9.55 21.55 -10.66
N MET A 33 -8.65 20.84 -11.32
CA MET A 33 -8.28 19.48 -10.94
C MET A 33 -7.05 19.53 -10.02
N LEU A 34 -7.16 18.83 -8.89
CA LEU A 34 -6.10 18.61 -7.93
C LEU A 34 -5.72 17.14 -7.98
N ILE A 35 -4.42 16.88 -8.07
CA ILE A 35 -3.86 15.53 -8.01
C ILE A 35 -3.36 15.33 -6.58
N LEU A 36 -4.10 14.55 -5.80
CA LEU A 36 -3.76 14.25 -4.42
C LEU A 36 -2.89 13.00 -4.41
N ILE A 37 -1.74 13.08 -3.74
CA ILE A 37 -0.80 11.96 -3.58
C ILE A 37 -0.37 11.95 -2.13
N ASN A 38 -0.54 10.81 -1.45
CA ASN A 38 0.00 10.64 -0.11
C ASN A 38 1.36 9.94 -0.17
N THR A 39 2.42 10.74 -0.01
CA THR A 39 3.82 10.28 0.02
C THR A 39 4.38 10.22 1.44
N ALA A 40 3.52 10.01 2.45
CA ALA A 40 3.96 9.94 3.84
C ALA A 40 4.71 8.64 4.14
N LEU A 41 5.45 8.63 5.25
CA LEU A 41 6.13 7.43 5.75
C LEU A 41 5.19 6.47 6.48
N ASP A 42 4.20 7.01 7.21
CA ASP A 42 3.38 6.25 8.17
C ASP A 42 2.06 6.98 8.51
N THR A 43 1.44 7.66 7.55
CA THR A 43 0.17 8.37 7.85
C THR A 43 -0.81 8.32 6.71
N THR A 44 -2.02 7.85 6.99
CA THR A 44 -3.21 8.06 6.15
C THR A 44 -3.82 9.44 6.46
N PHE A 45 -4.18 10.19 5.44
CA PHE A 45 -4.76 11.53 5.61
C PHE A 45 -6.22 11.58 5.16
N VAL A 46 -7.02 12.36 5.88
CA VAL A 46 -8.27 12.91 5.40
C VAL A 46 -7.98 14.29 4.80
N PHE A 47 -8.18 14.42 3.50
CA PHE A 47 -8.07 15.68 2.77
C PHE A 47 -9.44 16.34 2.62
N SER A 48 -9.50 17.65 2.84
CA SER A 48 -10.70 18.45 2.56
C SER A 48 -10.34 19.90 2.24
N ILE A 49 -11.27 20.62 1.61
CA ILE A 49 -11.19 22.06 1.40
C ILE A 49 -12.49 22.64 1.95
N ASP A 50 -12.39 23.56 2.90
CA ASP A 50 -13.58 24.15 3.54
C ASP A 50 -14.50 24.77 2.48
N ASP A 51 -15.82 24.53 2.58
CA ASP A 51 -16.86 25.05 1.66
C ASP A 51 -16.73 24.58 0.20
N HIS A 52 -15.88 23.58 -0.09
CA HIS A 52 -15.71 23.02 -1.43
C HIS A 52 -15.99 21.52 -1.43
N GLU A 53 -17.02 21.11 -2.17
CA GLU A 53 -17.27 19.72 -2.50
C GLU A 53 -16.22 19.23 -3.50
N LEU A 54 -15.63 18.08 -3.22
CA LEU A 54 -14.67 17.39 -4.07
C LEU A 54 -15.44 16.46 -5.00
N GLU A 55 -15.22 16.56 -6.31
CA GLU A 55 -15.68 15.59 -7.30
C GLU A 55 -14.52 14.65 -7.64
N ILE A 56 -14.54 13.42 -7.11
CA ILE A 56 -13.49 12.43 -7.29
C ILE A 56 -13.73 11.73 -8.63
N ILE A 57 -12.71 11.69 -9.49
CA ILE A 57 -12.83 11.19 -10.87
C ILE A 57 -11.84 10.07 -11.22
N GLU A 58 -10.80 9.89 -10.41
CA GLU A 58 -9.76 8.88 -10.61
C GLU A 58 -9.26 8.40 -9.25
N MET A 59 -8.96 7.11 -9.16
CA MET A 59 -8.23 6.52 -8.04
C MET A 59 -6.97 5.85 -8.58
N ASP A 60 -5.83 6.15 -7.97
CA ASP A 60 -4.51 5.71 -8.41
C ASP A 60 -4.25 6.04 -9.89
N PHE A 61 -4.28 5.08 -10.81
CA PHE A 61 -4.20 5.30 -12.27
C PHE A 61 -5.46 4.87 -13.02
N VAL A 62 -6.59 4.75 -12.31
CA VAL A 62 -7.84 4.21 -12.84
C VAL A 62 -8.95 5.26 -12.78
N PRO A 63 -9.40 5.77 -13.95
CA PRO A 63 -10.58 6.62 -14.02
C PRO A 63 -11.80 5.88 -13.48
N ILE A 64 -12.59 6.56 -12.65
CA ILE A 64 -13.79 6.02 -12.03
C ILE A 64 -15.03 6.82 -12.43
N ARG A 65 -16.22 6.28 -12.14
CA ARG A 65 -17.46 7.05 -12.22
C ARG A 65 -17.40 8.19 -11.20
N PRO A 66 -17.56 9.46 -11.63
CA PRO A 66 -17.45 10.57 -10.72
C PRO A 66 -18.45 10.49 -9.56
N TYR A 67 -17.96 10.71 -8.34
CA TYR A 67 -18.80 10.87 -7.16
C TYR A 67 -18.30 12.06 -6.36
N LYS A 68 -19.13 12.55 -5.44
CA LYS A 68 -18.85 13.77 -4.72
C LYS A 68 -18.85 13.57 -3.22
N ARG A 69 -17.88 14.19 -2.54
CA ARG A 69 -17.78 14.22 -1.07
C ARG A 69 -17.16 15.52 -0.59
N ASN A 70 -17.34 15.80 0.69
CA ASN A 70 -16.73 16.97 1.35
C ASN A 70 -15.28 16.71 1.80
N SER A 71 -14.88 15.44 1.88
CA SER A 71 -13.55 14.99 2.26
C SER A 71 -13.23 13.67 1.58
N ILE A 72 -11.95 13.33 1.52
CA ILE A 72 -11.45 12.09 0.93
C ILE A 72 -10.34 11.49 1.80
N LEU A 73 -10.40 10.18 2.02
CA LEU A 73 -9.32 9.40 2.65
C LEU A 73 -8.26 9.02 1.61
N VAL A 74 -6.99 9.31 1.92
CA VAL A 74 -5.86 8.99 1.06
C VAL A 74 -4.82 8.23 1.87
N GLY A 75 -4.77 6.91 1.68
CA GLY A 75 -3.76 6.02 2.25
C GLY A 75 -2.38 6.25 1.64
N ILE A 76 -1.33 5.79 2.30
CA ILE A 76 0.06 5.97 1.84
C ILE A 76 0.22 5.26 0.49
N GLY A 77 0.81 5.94 -0.50
CA GLY A 77 0.97 5.43 -1.87
C GLY A 77 -0.27 5.63 -2.76
N GLN A 78 -1.45 5.93 -2.18
CA GLN A 78 -2.66 6.18 -2.98
C GLN A 78 -2.65 7.57 -3.62
N ARG A 79 -3.36 7.66 -4.74
CA ARG A 79 -3.63 8.90 -5.45
C ARG A 79 -5.12 9.05 -5.75
N TYR A 80 -5.57 10.30 -5.82
CA TYR A 80 -6.89 10.61 -6.35
C TYR A 80 -6.84 11.90 -7.17
N HIS A 81 -7.52 11.90 -8.32
CA HIS A 81 -7.81 13.13 -9.04
C HIS A 81 -9.16 13.65 -8.57
N VAL A 82 -9.16 14.88 -8.05
CA VAL A 82 -10.37 15.54 -7.56
C VAL A 82 -10.58 16.86 -8.27
N ILE A 83 -11.80 17.13 -8.70
CA ILE A 83 -12.20 18.40 -9.27
C ILE A 83 -12.90 19.22 -8.19
N ILE A 84 -12.50 20.48 -8.05
CA ILE A 84 -13.25 21.49 -7.30
C ILE A 84 -13.81 22.52 -8.26
N THR A 85 -15.00 23.04 -7.93
CA THR A 85 -15.56 24.20 -8.64
C THR A 85 -15.41 25.44 -7.77
N ALA A 86 -14.68 26.43 -8.27
CA ALA A 86 -14.34 27.63 -7.54
C ALA A 86 -15.55 28.61 -7.52
N LYS A 87 -16.41 28.51 -6.49
CA LYS A 87 -17.65 29.31 -6.37
C LYS A 87 -17.58 30.26 -5.16
N PRO A 88 -16.88 31.42 -5.25
CA PRO A 88 -16.76 32.32 -4.12
C PRO A 88 -18.13 32.97 -3.81
N PRO A 89 -18.45 33.27 -2.54
CA PRO A 89 -19.68 33.94 -2.17
C PRO A 89 -19.85 35.27 -2.90
N LYS A 90 -21.06 35.53 -3.41
CA LYS A 90 -21.38 36.81 -4.06
C LYS A 90 -21.21 37.94 -3.04
N HIS A 91 -20.51 39.01 -3.43
CA HIS A 91 -20.26 40.23 -2.64
C HIS A 91 -19.26 40.13 -1.48
N VAL A 92 -18.57 39.00 -1.28
CA VAL A 92 -17.47 38.91 -0.31
C VAL A 92 -16.14 38.99 -1.04
N ARG A 93 -15.31 39.99 -0.72
CA ARG A 93 -13.97 40.15 -1.30
C ARG A 93 -12.94 39.42 -0.45
N ASN A 94 -11.87 38.92 -1.07
CA ASN A 94 -10.72 38.31 -0.40
C ASN A 94 -11.08 37.11 0.50
N VAL A 95 -12.05 36.29 0.08
CA VAL A 95 -12.37 35.04 0.80
C VAL A 95 -11.28 34.01 0.50
N ASN A 96 -10.73 33.45 1.56
CA ASN A 96 -9.75 32.35 1.52
C ASN A 96 -10.33 31.18 2.30
N TYR A 97 -9.92 29.97 1.92
CA TYR A 97 -10.41 28.73 2.53
C TYR A 97 -9.26 27.87 3.02
N TRP A 98 -9.42 27.22 4.16
CA TRP A 98 -8.47 26.21 4.61
C TRP A 98 -8.55 24.98 3.72
N ILE A 99 -7.38 24.54 3.26
CA ILE A 99 -7.12 23.18 2.82
C ILE A 99 -6.68 22.42 4.07
N ARG A 100 -7.23 21.25 4.34
CA ARG A 100 -6.95 20.48 5.56
C ARG A 100 -6.42 19.09 5.22
N THR A 101 -5.36 18.70 5.92
CA THR A 101 -4.76 17.36 5.88
C THR A 101 -4.75 16.81 7.30
N ILE A 102 -5.83 16.13 7.68
CA ILE A 102 -6.01 15.60 9.04
C ILE A 102 -5.52 14.15 9.08
N PRO A 103 -4.60 13.77 9.98
CA PRO A 103 -4.23 12.37 10.17
C PRO A 103 -5.45 11.52 10.56
N ALA A 104 -5.64 10.38 9.89
CA ALA A 104 -6.65 9.42 10.27
C ALA A 104 -6.30 8.77 11.63
N ARG A 105 -7.32 8.54 12.46
CA ARG A 105 -7.16 7.89 13.77
C ARG A 105 -6.63 6.48 13.59
N GLN A 106 -5.73 6.08 14.48
CA GLN A 106 -5.12 4.74 14.51
C GLN A 106 -4.28 4.39 13.25
N CYS A 107 -4.00 5.36 12.38
CA CYS A 107 -3.11 5.23 11.21
C CYS A 107 -2.14 6.40 11.10
N SER A 108 -1.57 6.79 12.24
CA SER A 108 -0.51 7.79 12.33
C SER A 108 0.25 7.69 13.64
N SER A 109 1.57 7.85 13.62
CA SER A 109 2.44 7.86 14.81
C SER A 109 3.08 9.23 15.08
N PHE A 110 2.25 10.27 15.20
CA PHE A 110 2.72 11.58 15.65
C PHE A 110 2.99 11.58 17.16
N SER A 111 4.18 12.02 17.57
CA SER A 111 4.55 12.08 19.00
C SER A 111 3.84 13.20 19.75
N CYS A 112 3.36 14.20 19.02
CA CYS A 112 2.54 15.31 19.49
C CYS A 112 1.63 15.75 18.33
N GLU A 113 0.55 16.47 18.63
CA GLU A 113 -0.29 17.05 17.58
C GLU A 113 0.58 17.91 16.63
N PRO A 114 0.56 17.67 15.31
CA PRO A 114 1.40 18.44 14.39
C PRO A 114 0.91 19.89 14.35
N ASP A 115 1.87 20.81 14.42
CA ASP A 115 1.64 22.26 14.49
C ASP A 115 0.87 22.80 13.27
N GLU A 116 1.10 22.22 12.08
CA GLU A 116 0.50 22.65 10.83
C GLU A 116 -0.19 21.47 10.13
N LYS A 117 -1.51 21.60 9.95
CA LYS A 117 -2.36 20.63 9.23
C LYS A 117 -3.07 21.27 8.04
N MET A 118 -2.66 22.49 7.67
CA MET A 118 -3.46 23.34 6.79
C MET A 118 -2.63 24.03 5.70
N GLY A 119 -3.22 24.08 4.51
CA GLY A 119 -2.84 25.00 3.42
C GLY A 119 -3.96 26.01 3.16
N ILE A 120 -3.77 26.90 2.21
CA ILE A 120 -4.72 27.96 1.89
C ILE A 120 -5.11 27.90 0.41
N LEU A 121 -6.41 27.83 0.14
CA LEU A 121 -6.97 28.10 -1.17
C LEU A 121 -7.38 29.57 -1.25
N ARG A 122 -6.90 30.25 -2.29
CA ARG A 122 -7.20 31.66 -2.58
C ARG A 122 -7.88 31.78 -3.92
N TYR A 123 -8.77 32.77 -4.04
CA TYR A 123 -9.36 33.10 -5.32
C TYR A 123 -8.56 34.18 -6.02
N ASN A 124 -8.31 33.98 -7.32
CA ASN A 124 -7.77 35.01 -8.22
C ASN A 124 -8.86 36.03 -8.54
N THR A 125 -9.37 36.73 -7.53
CA THR A 125 -10.14 37.93 -7.76
C THR A 125 -9.11 39.02 -7.99
N THR A 126 -9.12 39.67 -9.16
CA THR A 126 -8.35 40.90 -9.43
C THR A 126 -8.41 41.81 -8.21
N THR A 127 -7.36 41.82 -7.39
CA THR A 127 -7.35 42.49 -6.09
C THR A 127 -6.15 43.40 -5.99
N ASP A 128 -6.43 44.53 -5.35
CA ASP A 128 -5.51 45.59 -4.98
C ASP A 128 -4.19 45.02 -4.42
N PRO A 129 -3.03 45.31 -5.04
CA PRO A 129 -1.71 44.86 -4.58
C PRO A 129 -1.39 45.25 -3.12
N ALA A 130 -2.13 46.19 -2.53
CA ALA A 130 -1.95 46.66 -1.17
C ALA A 130 -2.78 45.92 -0.11
N ALA A 131 -3.68 45.00 -0.49
CA ALA A 131 -4.49 44.26 0.46
C ALA A 131 -3.64 43.24 1.26
N LYS A 132 -3.57 43.39 2.59
CA LYS A 132 -2.96 42.37 3.46
C LYS A 132 -3.69 41.04 3.29
N ILE A 133 -2.95 40.03 2.84
CA ILE A 133 -3.42 38.67 2.65
C ILE A 133 -3.56 38.02 4.05
N ALA A 134 -4.80 37.82 4.51
CA ALA A 134 -5.08 37.17 5.79
C ALA A 134 -5.24 35.64 5.63
N ASP A 135 -5.02 34.93 6.73
CA ASP A 135 -5.35 33.51 6.85
C ASP A 135 -6.90 33.31 6.82
N PRO A 136 -7.39 32.16 6.30
CA PRO A 136 -8.81 31.84 6.29
C PRO A 136 -9.45 31.82 7.68
N LEU A 137 -10.73 32.21 7.75
CA LEU A 137 -11.60 32.03 8.91
C LEU A 137 -12.65 30.92 8.69
N SER A 138 -12.48 30.11 7.64
CA SER A 138 -13.42 29.06 7.25
C SER A 138 -13.47 27.93 8.28
N ALA A 139 -14.64 27.29 8.38
CA ALA A 139 -14.88 26.17 9.28
C ALA A 139 -14.83 24.84 8.51
N PRO A 140 -14.33 23.75 9.14
CA PRO A 140 -14.29 22.43 8.52
C PRO A 140 -15.71 21.86 8.34
N PHE A 141 -15.85 20.98 7.33
CA PHE A 141 -16.95 20.03 7.30
C PHE A 141 -16.84 19.01 8.44
N LEU A 142 -17.96 18.38 8.79
CA LEU A 142 -17.94 17.18 9.62
C LEU A 142 -17.63 15.98 8.72
N PHE A 143 -16.60 15.22 9.08
CA PHE A 143 -16.19 14.00 8.39
C PHE A 143 -15.66 12.97 9.38
N ASP A 144 -15.70 11.71 8.96
CA ASP A 144 -15.06 10.62 9.68
C ASP A 144 -13.55 10.67 9.50
N VAL A 145 -12.83 10.29 10.54
CA VAL A 145 -11.36 10.19 10.58
C VAL A 145 -10.93 8.76 10.90
N ALA A 146 -11.82 7.77 10.77
CA ALA A 146 -11.46 6.36 10.83
C ALA A 146 -10.39 6.02 9.78
N CYS A 147 -9.47 5.12 10.14
CA CYS A 147 -8.54 4.59 9.16
C CYS A 147 -9.24 3.60 8.24
N ALA A 148 -9.52 4.07 7.02
CA ALA A 148 -10.19 3.32 5.98
C ALA A 148 -9.75 3.84 4.60
N ASP A 149 -10.04 3.07 3.56
CA ASP A 149 -10.12 3.60 2.20
C ASP A 149 -11.43 4.38 1.99
N GLU A 150 -11.55 5.02 0.82
CA GLU A 150 -12.83 5.53 0.36
C GLU A 150 -13.88 4.40 0.24
N PRO A 151 -15.18 4.69 0.46
CA PRO A 151 -16.20 3.66 0.46
C PRO A 151 -16.21 2.85 -0.84
N TYR A 152 -16.09 1.53 -0.69
CA TYR A 152 -15.90 0.57 -1.76
C TYR A 152 -16.92 0.72 -2.91
N GLU A 153 -18.17 1.01 -2.58
CA GLU A 153 -19.28 1.18 -3.52
C GLU A 153 -19.13 2.39 -4.45
N ASN A 154 -18.35 3.41 -4.06
CA ASN A 154 -18.10 4.60 -4.87
C ASN A 154 -16.95 4.42 -5.87
N LEU A 155 -16.07 3.45 -5.61
CA LEU A 155 -14.86 3.18 -6.37
C LEU A 155 -15.16 2.30 -7.60
N ILE A 156 -15.95 2.83 -8.54
CA ILE A 156 -16.41 2.08 -9.73
C ILE A 156 -15.56 2.48 -10.94
N PRO A 157 -14.67 1.62 -11.47
CA PRO A 157 -13.92 1.92 -12.69
C PRO A 157 -14.83 2.32 -13.84
N TYR A 158 -14.43 3.37 -14.56
CA TYR A 158 -15.14 3.85 -15.74
C TYR A 158 -15.04 2.84 -16.87
N GLN A 159 -13.83 2.33 -17.12
CA GLN A 159 -13.61 1.18 -18.01
C GLN A 159 -13.87 -0.11 -17.21
N PRO A 160 -15.01 -0.78 -17.44
CA PRO A 160 -15.34 -1.96 -16.67
C PRO A 160 -14.42 -3.12 -17.01
N TRP A 161 -14.31 -4.04 -16.07
CA TRP A 161 -13.60 -5.31 -16.22
C TRP A 161 -14.30 -6.41 -15.42
N THR A 162 -14.09 -7.66 -15.82
CA THR A 162 -14.67 -8.82 -15.18
C THR A 162 -13.55 -9.76 -14.78
N VAL A 163 -13.53 -10.10 -13.50
CA VAL A 163 -12.58 -11.03 -12.91
C VAL A 163 -13.07 -12.45 -13.11
N GLY A 164 -12.20 -13.33 -13.60
CA GLY A 164 -12.46 -14.75 -13.74
C GLY A 164 -12.08 -15.54 -12.49
N GLU A 165 -12.38 -16.83 -12.50
CA GLU A 165 -12.02 -17.74 -11.40
C GLU A 165 -10.50 -17.83 -11.22
N PRO A 166 -10.02 -18.03 -9.98
CA PRO A 166 -8.60 -18.09 -9.68
C PRO A 166 -7.92 -19.33 -10.30
N ALA A 167 -6.83 -19.09 -11.02
CA ALA A 167 -5.99 -20.13 -11.60
C ALA A 167 -4.94 -20.70 -10.61
N ASN A 168 -4.77 -20.08 -9.45
CA ASN A 168 -3.86 -20.50 -8.38
C ASN A 168 -4.56 -21.19 -7.21
N ILE A 169 -5.89 -21.31 -7.23
CA ILE A 169 -6.67 -21.96 -6.17
C ILE A 169 -7.41 -23.15 -6.78
N SER A 170 -6.94 -24.37 -6.52
CA SER A 170 -7.63 -25.57 -6.99
C SER A 170 -8.90 -25.83 -6.18
N MET A 171 -10.05 -25.98 -6.83
CA MET A 171 -11.28 -26.44 -6.16
C MET A 171 -11.15 -27.86 -5.55
N SER A 172 -10.12 -28.64 -5.91
CA SER A 172 -9.95 -30.03 -5.47
C SER A 172 -9.44 -30.18 -4.03
N TRP A 173 -8.82 -29.15 -3.44
CA TRP A 173 -8.26 -29.27 -2.08
C TRP A 173 -9.38 -29.44 -1.04
N PHE A 174 -10.49 -28.71 -1.20
CA PHE A 174 -11.67 -28.83 -0.34
C PHE A 174 -12.28 -30.24 -0.36
N THR A 175 -12.29 -30.91 -1.52
CA THR A 175 -12.81 -32.28 -1.63
C THR A 175 -11.93 -33.32 -0.93
N PHE A 176 -10.61 -33.13 -0.90
CA PHE A 176 -9.69 -34.05 -0.20
C PHE A 176 -9.75 -33.86 1.32
N ALA A 177 -9.77 -32.62 1.82
CA ALA A 177 -9.90 -32.34 3.25
C ALA A 177 -11.25 -32.87 3.82
N SER A 178 -12.35 -32.74 3.09
CA SER A 178 -13.64 -33.31 3.48
C SER A 178 -13.71 -34.85 3.36
N MET A 179 -12.95 -35.49 2.48
CA MET A 179 -12.91 -36.97 2.39
C MET A 179 -12.06 -37.65 3.46
N VAL A 180 -11.05 -36.96 4.03
CA VAL A 180 -10.18 -37.51 5.07
C VAL A 180 -10.85 -37.55 6.45
N LEU A 181 -11.98 -36.85 6.64
CA LEU A 181 -12.76 -36.80 7.89
C LEU A 181 -13.60 -38.07 8.22
N ILE A 182 -13.41 -39.20 7.51
CA ILE A 182 -14.08 -40.48 7.81
C ILE A 182 -13.12 -41.52 8.43
N GLY A 183 -11.89 -41.12 8.79
CA GLY A 183 -10.91 -41.94 9.53
C GLY A 183 -10.62 -41.38 10.94
N PRO A 184 -10.06 -42.18 11.87
CA PRO A 184 -9.80 -41.72 13.23
C PRO A 184 -8.86 -40.51 13.21
N LEU A 185 -9.19 -39.46 13.99
CA LEU A 185 -8.41 -38.25 14.15
C LEU A 185 -6.94 -38.59 14.50
N ASP A 186 -6.05 -38.40 13.54
CA ASP A 186 -4.65 -38.08 13.81
C ASP A 186 -4.51 -36.56 13.65
N THR A 187 -4.44 -35.86 14.78
CA THR A 187 -4.34 -34.39 14.85
C THR A 187 -2.93 -33.87 14.60
N SER A 188 -2.05 -34.64 13.94
CA SER A 188 -0.66 -34.24 13.68
C SER A 188 -0.35 -33.84 12.23
N SER A 189 -1.32 -33.88 11.32
CA SER A 189 -1.10 -33.58 9.90
C SER A 189 -1.58 -32.17 9.51
N THR A 190 -0.85 -31.14 9.92
CA THR A 190 -0.89 -29.81 9.29
C THR A 190 -0.18 -29.88 7.94
N THR A 191 -0.89 -30.31 6.90
CA THR A 191 -0.39 -30.17 5.53
C THR A 191 -0.62 -28.74 5.07
N THR A 192 0.30 -27.84 5.42
CA THR A 192 0.43 -26.56 4.74
C THR A 192 0.60 -26.83 3.25
N PRO A 193 -0.14 -26.14 2.36
CA PRO A 193 0.12 -26.22 0.93
C PRO A 193 1.61 -25.96 0.68
N PRO A 194 2.22 -26.60 -0.33
CA PRO A 194 3.58 -26.24 -0.70
C PRO A 194 3.62 -24.73 -1.01
N PRO A 195 4.71 -24.01 -0.67
CA PRO A 195 4.73 -22.54 -0.64
C PRO A 195 4.36 -21.84 -1.95
N ASP A 196 4.54 -22.54 -3.06
CA ASP A 196 4.17 -22.16 -4.43
C ASP A 196 2.65 -22.22 -4.72
N GLN A 197 1.85 -22.72 -3.78
CA GLN A 197 0.38 -22.79 -3.83
C GLN A 197 -0.32 -21.95 -2.75
N ALA A 198 0.45 -21.15 -2.00
CA ALA A 198 -0.09 -20.23 -1.02
C ALA A 198 -0.96 -19.16 -1.70
N HIS A 199 -2.15 -18.97 -1.17
CA HIS A 199 -3.13 -17.97 -1.64
C HIS A 199 -3.75 -17.18 -0.49
N ASN A 200 -3.48 -17.58 0.76
CA ASN A 200 -3.87 -16.88 1.97
C ASN A 200 -2.61 -16.51 2.74
N PHE A 201 -2.50 -15.23 3.09
CA PHE A 201 -1.30 -14.61 3.64
C PHE A 201 -1.67 -13.82 4.88
N GLU A 202 -1.38 -14.39 6.05
CA GLU A 202 -1.68 -13.77 7.33
C GLU A 202 -0.50 -12.92 7.80
N ILE A 203 -0.75 -11.63 7.96
CA ILE A 203 0.21 -10.68 8.47
C ILE A 203 0.31 -10.83 9.98
N HIS A 204 1.52 -10.96 10.49
CA HIS A 204 1.79 -10.98 11.92
C HIS A 204 3.21 -10.50 12.20
N MET A 205 3.55 -10.27 13.46
CA MET A 205 4.94 -10.02 13.84
C MET A 205 5.58 -11.27 14.40
N THR A 206 6.80 -11.56 13.94
CA THR A 206 7.65 -12.64 14.47
C THR A 206 8.91 -12.05 15.08
N GLU A 207 9.35 -12.62 16.19
CA GLU A 207 10.66 -12.31 16.74
C GLU A 207 11.74 -13.04 15.91
N SER A 208 12.67 -12.28 15.34
CA SER A 208 13.71 -12.84 14.47
C SER A 208 15.08 -12.30 14.86
N SER A 209 16.08 -13.17 14.80
CA SER A 209 17.47 -12.93 15.18
C SER A 209 18.42 -13.68 14.27
N GLY A 210 19.69 -13.27 14.28
CA GLY A 210 20.75 -13.90 13.49
C GLY A 210 20.68 -13.57 11.99
N LEU A 211 21.72 -13.99 11.27
CA LEU A 211 21.83 -13.76 9.84
C LEU A 211 20.61 -14.34 9.08
N PRO A 212 20.07 -13.63 8.08
CA PRO A 212 20.60 -12.41 7.48
C PRO A 212 20.22 -11.10 8.20
N TYR A 213 19.49 -11.14 9.32
CA TYR A 213 19.06 -9.95 10.04
C TYR A 213 20.13 -9.46 11.01
N ILE A 214 20.41 -8.16 10.97
CA ILE A 214 21.40 -7.50 11.83
C ILE A 214 20.68 -6.41 12.62
N PRO A 215 20.98 -6.21 13.92
CA PRO A 215 21.92 -6.99 14.75
C PRO A 215 21.42 -8.40 15.07
N GLU A 216 22.30 -9.32 15.50
CA GLU A 216 21.93 -10.69 15.95
C GLU A 216 20.95 -10.71 17.14
N LYS A 217 20.66 -9.56 17.73
CA LYS A 217 19.64 -9.43 18.77
C LYS A 217 18.26 -9.63 18.14
N ALA A 218 17.43 -10.39 18.84
CA ALA A 218 16.05 -10.60 18.49
C ALA A 218 15.25 -9.28 18.42
N LEU A 219 14.64 -9.03 17.26
CA LEU A 219 13.78 -7.89 16.98
C LEU A 219 12.44 -8.37 16.42
N LEU A 220 11.39 -7.63 16.72
CA LEU A 220 10.08 -7.84 16.13
C LEU A 220 10.14 -7.38 14.67
N ARG A 221 9.80 -8.28 13.76
CA ARG A 221 9.72 -8.03 12.33
C ARG A 221 8.36 -8.48 11.80
N TRP A 222 7.84 -7.76 10.82
CA TRP A 222 6.60 -8.16 10.15
C TRP A 222 6.86 -9.32 9.19
N THR A 223 5.92 -10.26 9.17
CA THR A 223 5.91 -11.44 8.32
C THR A 223 4.57 -11.53 7.61
N MET A 224 4.58 -11.90 6.32
CA MET A 224 3.37 -12.08 5.51
C MET A 224 3.20 -13.53 5.06
N HIS A 225 4.29 -14.24 4.78
CA HIS A 225 4.24 -15.62 4.30
C HIS A 225 5.25 -16.52 5.03
N GLN A 226 6.49 -16.69 4.57
CA GLN A 226 7.41 -17.68 5.15
C GLN A 226 8.30 -17.17 6.29
N ALA A 227 8.74 -15.92 6.18
CA ALA A 227 9.65 -15.26 7.10
C ALA A 227 9.59 -13.75 6.83
N PRO A 228 10.11 -12.90 7.73
CA PRO A 228 10.28 -11.49 7.40
C PRO A 228 11.04 -11.31 6.09
N PHE A 229 10.56 -10.43 5.22
CA PHE A 229 11.25 -10.22 3.95
C PHE A 229 12.62 -9.59 4.16
N ARG A 230 13.61 -10.08 3.41
CA ARG A 230 14.92 -9.48 3.24
C ARG A 230 15.55 -9.90 1.92
N ILE A 231 15.84 -8.91 1.08
CA ILE A 231 16.60 -9.08 -0.17
C ILE A 231 18.08 -8.78 0.03
N ASN A 232 18.93 -9.33 -0.84
CA ASN A 232 20.33 -8.96 -0.94
C ASN A 232 20.51 -8.01 -2.13
N TYR A 233 20.95 -6.77 -1.88
CA TYR A 233 21.19 -5.78 -2.94
C TYR A 233 22.18 -6.24 -4.01
N SER A 234 23.13 -7.12 -3.66
CA SER A 234 24.09 -7.72 -4.60
C SER A 234 23.57 -8.97 -5.34
N ASP A 235 22.46 -9.58 -4.88
CA ASP A 235 21.85 -10.75 -5.51
C ASP A 235 20.33 -10.52 -5.70
N PRO A 236 19.91 -9.49 -6.47
CA PRO A 236 18.50 -9.27 -6.74
C PRO A 236 17.91 -10.45 -7.52
N THR A 237 16.67 -10.81 -7.19
CA THR A 237 15.92 -11.98 -7.71
C THR A 237 16.00 -12.14 -9.23
N ILE A 238 16.05 -11.02 -9.94
CA ILE A 238 16.08 -10.92 -11.39
C ILE A 238 17.37 -11.49 -12.04
N LEU A 239 18.49 -11.59 -11.30
CA LEU A 239 19.76 -12.10 -11.82
C LEU A 239 19.81 -13.63 -11.91
N ASP A 240 19.10 -14.34 -11.02
CA ASP A 240 19.16 -15.80 -10.90
C ASP A 240 17.77 -16.45 -11.01
N LEU A 241 17.09 -16.19 -12.13
CA LEU A 241 15.77 -16.78 -12.43
C LEU A 241 15.83 -18.29 -12.73
N LYS A 242 17.02 -18.89 -12.79
CA LYS A 242 17.19 -20.34 -12.92
C LYS A 242 17.08 -21.06 -11.59
N ARG A 243 17.07 -20.31 -10.48
CA ARG A 243 16.92 -20.86 -9.14
C ARG A 243 15.57 -21.56 -9.01
N GLU A 244 15.60 -22.79 -8.52
CA GLU A 244 14.38 -23.58 -8.26
C GLU A 244 13.90 -23.46 -6.82
N THR A 245 14.81 -23.10 -5.89
CA THR A 245 14.49 -22.94 -4.47
C THR A 245 14.95 -21.58 -3.97
N TRP A 246 14.04 -20.81 -3.40
CA TRP A 246 14.33 -19.51 -2.81
C TRP A 246 14.59 -19.63 -1.30
N GLY A 247 15.49 -18.79 -0.78
CA GLY A 247 15.65 -18.65 0.67
C GLY A 247 14.36 -18.09 1.27
N LYS A 248 13.96 -18.59 2.44
CA LYS A 248 12.69 -18.19 3.08
C LYS A 248 12.54 -16.68 3.27
N THR A 249 13.66 -15.96 3.45
CA THR A 249 13.67 -14.51 3.65
C THR A 249 13.40 -13.71 2.38
N LEU A 250 13.56 -14.28 1.18
CA LEU A 250 13.08 -13.61 -0.04
C LEU A 250 11.56 -13.71 -0.20
N ASP A 251 10.92 -14.54 0.63
CA ASP A 251 9.48 -14.72 0.72
C ASP A 251 8.78 -14.76 -0.65
N VAL A 252 9.12 -15.78 -1.45
CA VAL A 252 8.73 -15.87 -2.86
C VAL A 252 7.56 -16.82 -3.06
N ILE A 253 6.56 -16.39 -3.84
CA ILE A 253 5.63 -17.27 -4.54
C ILE A 253 5.93 -17.25 -6.04
N THR A 254 5.87 -18.40 -6.71
CA THR A 254 6.12 -18.50 -8.16
C THR A 254 4.85 -18.95 -8.89
N LEU A 255 4.45 -18.18 -9.89
CA LEU A 255 3.24 -18.40 -10.68
C LEU A 255 3.63 -18.71 -12.12
N ASP A 256 4.02 -19.96 -12.37
CA ASP A 256 4.47 -20.40 -13.69
C ASP A 256 3.34 -20.97 -14.55
N ASN A 257 3.56 -20.90 -15.87
CA ASN A 257 2.67 -21.41 -16.92
C ASN A 257 1.26 -20.82 -16.83
N LYS A 258 1.18 -19.50 -16.54
CA LYS A 258 -0.07 -18.76 -16.52
C LYS A 258 -0.23 -17.98 -17.83
N THR A 259 -1.41 -18.07 -18.43
CA THR A 259 -1.75 -17.26 -19.60
C THR A 259 -2.22 -15.87 -19.18
N GLU A 260 -2.08 -14.86 -20.06
CA GLU A 260 -2.49 -13.47 -19.78
C GLU A 260 -3.97 -13.28 -19.38
N ASP A 261 -4.85 -14.22 -19.74
CA ASP A 261 -6.26 -14.20 -19.34
C ASP A 261 -6.57 -14.90 -18.01
N GLN A 262 -5.57 -15.55 -17.40
CA GLN A 262 -5.75 -16.22 -16.12
C GLN A 262 -5.59 -15.24 -14.96
N TRP A 263 -6.50 -15.39 -14.00
CA TRP A 263 -6.56 -14.57 -12.80
C TRP A 263 -5.87 -15.24 -11.63
N ILE A 264 -5.08 -14.47 -10.91
CA ILE A 264 -4.41 -14.87 -9.68
C ILE A 264 -5.09 -14.15 -8.54
N TRP A 265 -5.51 -14.88 -7.52
CA TRP A 265 -6.17 -14.31 -6.35
C TRP A 265 -5.29 -14.46 -5.12
N LEU A 266 -5.21 -13.41 -4.32
CA LEU A 266 -4.50 -13.39 -3.04
C LEU A 266 -5.47 -12.90 -1.95
N ALA A 267 -5.60 -13.67 -0.88
CA ALA A 267 -6.23 -13.24 0.36
C ALA A 267 -5.14 -12.79 1.33
N ILE A 268 -5.20 -11.55 1.80
CA ILE A 268 -4.27 -10.97 2.75
C ILE A 268 -5.05 -10.64 4.01
N THR A 269 -4.66 -11.21 5.13
CA THR A 269 -5.45 -11.16 6.37
C THR A 269 -4.62 -10.51 7.47
N ALA A 270 -5.28 -9.66 8.27
CA ALA A 270 -4.77 -9.21 9.54
C ALA A 270 -5.34 -10.12 10.63
N PRO A 271 -4.60 -10.39 11.71
CA PRO A 271 -5.06 -11.31 12.73
C PRO A 271 -6.25 -10.67 13.45
N GLY A 272 -7.32 -11.44 13.62
CA GLY A 272 -8.52 -11.02 14.38
C GLY A 272 -8.41 -11.34 15.86
N GLU A 273 -7.57 -12.32 16.21
CA GLU A 273 -7.33 -12.82 17.57
C GLU A 273 -5.85 -13.20 17.73
N VAL A 274 -5.43 -13.49 18.95
CA VAL A 274 -4.08 -13.99 19.23
C VAL A 274 -3.91 -15.37 18.57
N PRO A 275 -2.86 -15.59 17.74
CA PRO A 275 -2.61 -16.89 17.13
C PRO A 275 -2.55 -18.00 18.21
N PRO A 276 -3.31 -19.10 18.06
CA PRO A 276 -3.40 -20.15 19.08
C PRO A 276 -2.11 -20.98 19.19
N ASP A 277 -1.25 -20.94 18.18
CA ASP A 277 0.08 -21.58 18.16
C ASP A 277 1.15 -20.79 18.92
N GLY A 278 0.90 -19.51 19.23
CA GLY A 278 1.82 -18.63 19.95
C GLY A 278 3.06 -18.23 19.15
N GLU A 279 3.12 -18.50 17.84
CA GLU A 279 4.29 -18.20 17.00
C GLU A 279 4.31 -16.74 16.48
N GLY A 280 3.17 -16.05 16.53
CA GLY A 280 3.03 -14.64 16.12
C GLY A 280 2.53 -13.72 17.23
N LEU A 281 3.09 -12.51 17.30
CA LEU A 281 2.57 -11.45 18.16
C LEU A 281 1.37 -10.76 17.47
N PHE A 282 0.26 -10.70 18.20
CA PHE A 282 -0.95 -10.01 17.76
C PHE A 282 -0.79 -8.49 17.84
N ILE A 283 -0.81 -7.81 16.70
CA ILE A 283 -0.87 -6.35 16.61
C ILE A 283 -1.99 -5.95 15.64
N PRO A 284 -3.10 -5.36 16.13
CA PRO A 284 -4.16 -4.88 15.25
C PRO A 284 -3.71 -3.55 14.63
N ALA A 285 -3.06 -3.63 13.47
CA ALA A 285 -2.59 -2.49 12.69
C ALA A 285 -3.14 -2.55 11.26
N ALA A 286 -3.55 -1.40 10.72
CA ALA A 286 -3.97 -1.34 9.32
C ALA A 286 -2.75 -1.11 8.41
N HIS A 287 -2.77 -1.70 7.22
CA HIS A 287 -1.62 -1.72 6.31
C HIS A 287 -2.04 -1.32 4.89
N PRO A 288 -1.55 -0.20 4.32
CA PRO A 288 -1.75 0.08 2.90
C PRO A 288 -0.91 -0.90 2.08
N MET A 289 -1.56 -1.87 1.44
CA MET A 289 -0.91 -2.93 0.66
C MET A 289 -0.76 -2.48 -0.79
N HIS A 290 0.48 -2.44 -1.26
CA HIS A 290 0.86 -2.08 -2.62
C HIS A 290 1.35 -3.29 -3.40
N LEU A 291 0.89 -3.47 -4.64
CA LEU A 291 1.39 -4.49 -5.57
C LEU A 291 2.09 -3.80 -6.75
N HIS A 292 3.30 -4.22 -7.05
CA HIS A 292 4.05 -3.77 -8.22
C HIS A 292 3.57 -4.50 -9.47
N GLY A 293 3.82 -3.90 -10.65
CA GLY A 293 3.59 -4.56 -11.95
C GLY A 293 2.13 -4.63 -12.42
N HIS A 294 1.15 -4.45 -11.53
CA HIS A 294 -0.28 -4.58 -11.85
C HIS A 294 -1.14 -3.57 -11.12
N ASP A 295 -2.21 -3.12 -11.79
CA ASP A 295 -3.43 -2.80 -11.07
C ASP A 295 -4.12 -4.11 -10.64
N PHE A 296 -4.53 -4.23 -9.39
CA PHE A 296 -5.36 -5.34 -8.91
C PHE A 296 -6.83 -4.96 -8.77
N ALA A 297 -7.68 -5.97 -8.89
CA ALA A 297 -9.08 -5.98 -8.53
C ALA A 297 -9.23 -6.18 -7.05
N LEU A 298 -9.78 -5.19 -6.35
CA LEU A 298 -10.17 -5.34 -4.96
C LEU A 298 -11.52 -6.07 -4.91
N LEU A 299 -11.49 -7.40 -4.82
CA LEU A 299 -12.70 -8.22 -4.85
C LEU A 299 -13.53 -8.11 -3.58
N LYS A 300 -12.85 -7.94 -2.44
CA LYS A 300 -13.45 -7.73 -1.12
C LYS A 300 -12.46 -7.03 -0.19
N GLN A 301 -12.98 -6.10 0.60
CA GLN A 301 -12.27 -5.47 1.73
C GLN A 301 -13.23 -5.51 2.91
N SER A 302 -12.76 -6.01 4.04
CA SER A 302 -13.61 -6.25 5.21
C SER A 302 -12.87 -5.90 6.48
N SER A 303 -13.55 -5.24 7.41
CA SER A 303 -13.08 -5.04 8.79
C SER A 303 -13.48 -6.19 9.71
N ASP A 304 -14.35 -7.10 9.25
CA ASP A 304 -14.68 -8.32 10.00
C ASP A 304 -13.51 -9.32 9.94
N PRO A 305 -13.26 -10.08 11.00
CA PRO A 305 -12.21 -11.10 11.05
C PRO A 305 -12.28 -12.11 9.91
N TRP A 306 -11.11 -12.56 9.46
CA TRP A 306 -11.01 -13.62 8.46
C TRP A 306 -11.55 -14.95 8.98
N ASN A 307 -12.39 -15.61 8.18
CA ASN A 307 -12.83 -16.98 8.43
C ASN A 307 -12.63 -17.82 7.17
N ALA A 308 -11.56 -18.62 7.16
CA ALA A 308 -11.20 -19.47 6.04
C ALA A 308 -12.24 -20.57 5.73
N THR A 309 -13.03 -20.98 6.72
CA THR A 309 -14.04 -22.05 6.53
C THR A 309 -15.32 -21.56 5.87
N GLU A 310 -15.63 -20.27 6.02
CA GLU A 310 -16.83 -19.65 5.44
C GLU A 310 -16.53 -18.83 4.18
N THR A 311 -15.26 -18.55 3.91
CA THR A 311 -14.85 -17.71 2.77
C THR A 311 -14.50 -18.57 1.57
N GLU A 312 -15.45 -18.69 0.65
CA GLU A 312 -15.21 -19.29 -0.65
C GLU A 312 -14.49 -18.30 -1.58
N LEU A 313 -13.24 -18.60 -1.94
CA LEU A 313 -12.42 -17.79 -2.85
C LEU A 313 -12.74 -18.11 -4.32
N ASN A 314 -13.94 -17.73 -4.76
CA ASN A 314 -14.41 -17.82 -6.14
C ASN A 314 -15.45 -16.73 -6.43
N CYS A 315 -15.88 -16.56 -7.68
CA CYS A 315 -16.80 -15.48 -8.04
C CYS A 315 -18.23 -15.61 -7.51
N ASN A 316 -18.59 -16.78 -6.96
CA ASN A 316 -19.86 -17.00 -6.26
C ASN A 316 -19.72 -16.82 -4.74
N GLY A 317 -18.50 -16.59 -4.23
CA GLY A 317 -18.22 -16.40 -2.83
C GLY A 317 -18.96 -15.21 -2.22
N LYS A 318 -19.41 -15.36 -0.97
CA LYS A 318 -20.25 -14.36 -0.30
C LYS A 318 -19.55 -13.00 -0.18
N GLY A 319 -20.11 -12.00 -0.84
CA GLY A 319 -19.61 -10.62 -0.82
C GLY A 319 -18.36 -10.38 -1.68
N ILE A 320 -17.96 -11.36 -2.49
CA ILE A 320 -16.90 -11.21 -3.50
C ILE A 320 -17.52 -10.57 -4.75
N LYS A 321 -16.92 -9.49 -5.23
CA LYS A 321 -17.38 -8.79 -6.43
C LYS A 321 -16.43 -9.03 -7.60
N CYS A 322 -16.79 -9.95 -8.50
CA CYS A 322 -16.03 -10.18 -9.73
C CYS A 322 -16.44 -9.26 -10.91
N ASN A 323 -17.63 -8.65 -10.86
CA ASN A 323 -18.09 -7.76 -11.91
C ASN A 323 -17.81 -6.28 -11.57
N ASN A 324 -16.89 -5.68 -12.31
CA ASN A 324 -16.40 -4.32 -12.13
C ASN A 324 -16.07 -3.94 -10.67
N PRO A 325 -15.23 -4.73 -9.96
CA PRO A 325 -14.67 -4.31 -8.68
C PRO A 325 -13.78 -3.07 -8.84
N PRO A 326 -13.50 -2.33 -7.76
CA PRO A 326 -12.44 -1.32 -7.75
C PRO A 326 -11.14 -1.90 -8.31
N ARG A 327 -10.49 -1.14 -9.18
CA ARG A 327 -9.18 -1.45 -9.77
C ARG A 327 -8.17 -0.40 -9.36
N ARG A 328 -7.06 -0.80 -8.74
CA ARG A 328 -6.03 0.12 -8.26
C ARG A 328 -4.74 -0.62 -7.88
N ASP A 329 -3.72 0.10 -7.41
CA ASP A 329 -2.43 -0.50 -7.03
C ASP A 329 -2.11 -0.42 -5.53
N VAL A 330 -2.89 0.32 -4.72
CA VAL A 330 -2.77 0.33 -3.25
C VAL A 330 -4.12 0.27 -2.54
N ALA A 331 -4.34 -0.67 -1.62
CA ALA A 331 -5.55 -0.75 -0.82
C ALA A 331 -5.24 -1.01 0.66
N LEU A 332 -6.02 -0.43 1.56
CA LEU A 332 -5.83 -0.57 3.01
C LEU A 332 -6.33 -1.93 3.50
N LEU A 333 -5.46 -2.77 4.03
CA LEU A 333 -5.84 -3.90 4.88
C LEU A 333 -6.33 -3.38 6.23
N PRO A 334 -7.60 -3.62 6.62
CA PRO A 334 -8.10 -3.19 7.92
C PRO A 334 -7.44 -3.96 9.08
N ALA A 335 -7.33 -3.30 10.24
CA ALA A 335 -6.49 -3.76 11.36
C ALA A 335 -6.78 -5.16 11.94
N SER A 336 -7.99 -5.69 11.74
CA SER A 336 -8.40 -7.02 12.17
C SER A 336 -9.23 -7.71 11.09
N GLY A 337 -9.01 -7.30 9.84
CA GLY A 337 -9.82 -7.65 8.70
C GLY A 337 -9.04 -8.35 7.61
N TYR A 338 -9.48 -8.20 6.36
CA TYR A 338 -8.83 -8.83 5.22
C TYR A 338 -9.08 -8.09 3.91
N LEU A 339 -8.20 -8.37 2.95
CA LEU A 339 -8.31 -8.03 1.54
C LEU A 339 -8.35 -9.31 0.72
N ILE A 340 -9.21 -9.34 -0.29
CA ILE A 340 -9.14 -10.31 -1.38
C ILE A 340 -8.86 -9.50 -2.64
N ILE A 341 -7.67 -9.68 -3.20
CA ILE A 341 -7.25 -9.03 -4.44
C ILE A 341 -7.09 -10.03 -5.56
N ALA A 342 -7.25 -9.58 -6.80
CA ALA A 342 -6.96 -10.40 -7.97
C ALA A 342 -6.28 -9.60 -9.08
N PHE A 343 -5.33 -10.20 -9.78
CA PHE A 343 -4.66 -9.59 -10.94
C PHE A 343 -4.53 -10.62 -12.05
N LYS A 344 -4.34 -10.15 -13.28
CA LYS A 344 -4.06 -11.01 -14.43
C LYS A 344 -2.57 -11.34 -14.47
N ALA A 345 -2.23 -12.57 -14.83
CA ALA A 345 -0.85 -12.96 -15.08
C ALA A 345 -0.39 -12.53 -16.49
N ASP A 346 -0.46 -11.23 -16.75
CA ASP A 346 -0.21 -10.57 -18.05
C ASP A 346 1.12 -9.79 -18.12
N ASN A 347 1.94 -9.83 -17.07
CA ASN A 347 3.18 -9.09 -16.97
C ASN A 347 4.29 -9.92 -16.30
N PRO A 348 5.05 -10.74 -17.05
CA PRO A 348 6.09 -11.58 -16.46
C PRO A 348 7.18 -10.77 -15.74
N GLY A 349 7.39 -11.03 -14.46
CA GLY A 349 8.37 -10.33 -13.64
C GLY A 349 8.35 -10.75 -12.16
N PRO A 350 9.39 -10.42 -11.38
CA PRO A 350 9.35 -10.52 -9.92
C PRO A 350 8.75 -9.23 -9.33
N TRP A 351 7.47 -9.29 -8.97
CA TRP A 351 6.72 -8.15 -8.45
C TRP A 351 6.64 -8.18 -6.93
N LEU A 352 7.02 -7.08 -6.29
CA LEU A 352 6.89 -6.94 -4.85
C LEU A 352 5.42 -6.65 -4.51
N ILE A 353 4.91 -7.28 -3.45
CA ILE A 353 3.72 -6.83 -2.74
C ILE A 353 4.07 -6.58 -1.29
N HIS A 354 3.77 -5.38 -0.79
CA HIS A 354 4.27 -4.93 0.50
C HIS A 354 3.36 -3.89 1.15
N CYS A 355 3.56 -3.68 2.45
CA CYS A 355 2.95 -2.54 3.12
C CYS A 355 3.71 -1.26 2.72
N HIS A 356 2.99 -0.19 2.41
CA HIS A 356 3.56 1.09 2.00
C HIS A 356 3.90 2.00 3.21
N ILE A 357 3.71 1.52 4.45
CA ILE A 357 4.34 2.14 5.63
C ILE A 357 5.82 1.76 5.59
N ALA A 358 6.70 2.77 5.49
CA ALA A 358 8.13 2.54 5.27
C ALA A 358 8.76 1.64 6.34
N PHE A 359 8.46 1.89 7.61
CA PHE A 359 8.98 1.07 8.71
C PHE A 359 8.46 -0.37 8.67
N HIS A 360 7.26 -0.60 8.13
CA HIS A 360 6.72 -1.94 7.99
C HIS A 360 7.42 -2.70 6.87
N ALA A 361 7.57 -2.09 5.69
CA ALA A 361 8.36 -2.62 4.57
C ALA A 361 9.80 -2.92 5.00
N SER A 362 10.50 -1.93 5.58
CA SER A 362 11.87 -2.07 6.11
C SER A 362 11.99 -3.18 7.15
N SER A 363 10.96 -3.44 7.95
CA SER A 363 11.05 -4.54 8.93
C SER A 363 10.83 -5.93 8.33
N GLY A 364 10.27 -6.03 7.12
CA GLY A 364 10.02 -7.30 6.43
C GLY A 364 8.58 -7.52 5.94
N LEU A 365 7.67 -6.54 6.03
CA LEU A 365 6.29 -6.69 5.55
C LEU A 365 6.22 -6.58 4.01
N ALA A 366 6.74 -7.59 3.33
CA ALA A 366 6.76 -7.72 1.90
C ALA A 366 6.80 -9.19 1.49
N MET A 367 6.46 -9.49 0.24
CA MET A 367 6.74 -10.76 -0.41
C MET A 367 6.91 -10.51 -1.91
N GLN A 368 7.53 -11.46 -2.61
CA GLN A 368 7.72 -11.39 -4.06
C GLN A 368 6.83 -12.40 -4.79
N VAL A 369 6.13 -11.92 -5.82
CA VAL A 369 5.42 -12.74 -6.79
C VAL A 369 6.27 -12.84 -8.05
N ILE A 370 6.86 -14.01 -8.31
CA ILE A 370 7.52 -14.28 -9.58
C ILE A 370 6.48 -14.78 -10.56
N GLU A 371 6.06 -13.91 -11.45
CA GLU A 371 5.10 -14.22 -12.49
C GLU A 371 5.79 -14.75 -13.75
N ASN A 372 5.35 -15.93 -14.23
CA ASN A 372 5.78 -16.53 -15.49
C ASN A 372 7.31 -16.48 -15.67
N LYS A 373 8.04 -17.07 -14.73
CA LYS A 373 9.51 -17.04 -14.60
C LYS A 373 10.23 -17.30 -15.91
N HIS A 374 9.73 -18.26 -16.69
CA HIS A 374 10.28 -18.67 -17.98
C HIS A 374 10.16 -17.61 -19.10
N LEU A 375 9.24 -16.65 -18.99
CA LEU A 375 9.05 -15.57 -19.95
C LEU A 375 9.87 -14.32 -19.63
N ILE A 376 10.48 -14.22 -18.45
CA ILE A 376 11.23 -13.04 -18.01
C ILE A 376 12.59 -12.91 -18.75
N PRO A 377 13.45 -13.93 -18.88
CA PRO A 377 14.78 -13.76 -19.48
C PRO A 377 14.78 -13.16 -20.90
N PRO A 378 13.83 -13.49 -21.80
CA PRO A 378 13.72 -12.85 -23.11
C PRO A 378 13.39 -11.35 -23.08
N THR A 379 12.80 -10.81 -22.01
CA THR A 379 12.36 -9.40 -21.97
C THR A 379 13.50 -8.42 -21.76
N PHE A 380 14.64 -8.86 -21.21
CA PHE A 380 15.74 -7.94 -20.87
C PHE A 380 16.44 -7.33 -22.08
N GLY A 381 16.46 -7.99 -23.25
CA GLY A 381 17.13 -7.47 -24.45
C GLY A 381 18.52 -6.87 -24.15
N GLU A 382 18.70 -5.59 -24.47
CA GLU A 382 19.91 -4.80 -24.19
C GLU A 382 20.04 -4.35 -22.73
N ASP A 383 18.93 -4.23 -21.99
CA ASP A 383 18.89 -3.78 -20.59
C ASP A 383 19.59 -4.74 -19.63
N LYS A 384 19.76 -6.01 -20.04
CA LYS A 384 20.54 -6.98 -19.26
C LYS A 384 21.95 -6.48 -18.95
N GLN A 385 22.61 -5.84 -19.92
CA GLN A 385 23.96 -5.31 -19.74
C GLN A 385 23.98 -4.15 -18.76
N VAL A 386 22.94 -3.31 -18.78
CA VAL A 386 22.80 -2.18 -17.86
C VAL A 386 22.62 -2.68 -16.42
N LEU A 387 21.79 -3.71 -16.24
CA LEU A 387 21.59 -4.37 -14.95
C LEU A 387 22.91 -4.98 -14.43
N GLU A 388 23.59 -5.80 -15.24
CA GLU A 388 24.86 -6.42 -14.87
C GLU A 388 25.94 -5.35 -14.56
N GLU A 389 25.98 -4.25 -15.32
CA GLU A 389 26.89 -3.14 -15.04
C GLU A 389 26.58 -2.43 -13.73
N THR A 390 25.29 -2.23 -13.43
CA THR A 390 24.85 -1.61 -12.17
C THR A 390 25.23 -2.49 -10.98
N CYS A 391 24.97 -3.80 -11.05
CA CYS A 391 25.38 -4.74 -10.01
C CYS A 391 26.90 -4.75 -9.80
N ARG A 392 27.69 -4.77 -10.88
CA ARG A 392 29.15 -4.68 -10.76
C ARG A 392 29.63 -3.37 -10.11
N LYS A 393 28.99 -2.23 -10.41
CA LYS A 393 29.30 -0.93 -9.77
C LYS A 393 28.91 -0.94 -8.30
N TRP A 394 27.77 -1.55 -7.98
CA TRP A 394 27.31 -1.74 -6.61
C TRP A 394 28.28 -2.61 -5.82
N ASP A 395 28.68 -3.76 -6.33
CA ASP A 395 29.62 -4.67 -5.67
C ASP A 395 30.97 -3.99 -5.45
N ALA A 396 31.49 -3.27 -6.45
CA ALA A 396 32.73 -2.50 -6.32
C ALA A 396 32.63 -1.38 -5.26
N TRP A 397 31.44 -0.77 -5.10
CA TRP A 397 31.20 0.22 -4.05
C TRP A 397 31.07 -0.44 -2.68
N LEU A 398 30.39 -1.59 -2.59
CA LEU A 398 30.18 -2.36 -1.36
C LEU A 398 31.48 -3.01 -0.86
N GLU A 399 32.41 -3.39 -1.74
CA GLU A 399 33.70 -3.97 -1.36
C GLU A 399 34.63 -2.98 -0.65
N ASP A 400 34.42 -1.67 -0.80
CA ASP A 400 35.22 -0.64 -0.13
C ASP A 400 34.66 -0.33 1.27
N PRO A 401 35.36 -0.70 2.36
CA PRO A 401 34.88 -0.49 3.73
C PRO A 401 34.67 0.99 4.08
N LEU A 402 35.32 1.92 3.37
CA LEU A 402 35.15 3.35 3.61
C LEU A 402 33.76 3.87 3.22
N ASN A 403 33.01 3.09 2.44
CA ASN A 403 31.64 3.40 2.05
C ASN A 403 30.60 2.95 3.09
N HIS A 404 30.99 2.18 4.10
CA HIS A 404 30.08 1.62 5.09
C HIS A 404 29.90 2.59 6.27
N TRP A 405 28.70 2.58 6.88
CA TRP A 405 28.43 3.37 8.08
C TRP A 405 29.39 3.00 9.22
N ASP A 406 29.60 1.71 9.43
CA ASP A 406 30.62 1.18 10.33
C ASP A 406 31.77 0.56 9.52
N PHE A 407 32.73 1.40 9.12
CA PHE A 407 33.91 0.95 8.37
C PHE A 407 34.81 -0.05 9.14
N HIS A 408 34.53 -0.29 10.43
CA HIS A 408 35.19 -1.33 11.24
C HIS A 408 34.43 -2.66 11.24
N ASP A 409 33.15 -2.68 10.89
CA ASP A 409 32.32 -3.88 10.77
C ASP A 409 31.56 -3.86 9.44
N THR A 410 32.22 -4.36 8.39
CA THR A 410 31.67 -4.42 7.04
C THR A 410 30.48 -5.38 6.89
N SER A 411 30.15 -6.16 7.93
CA SER A 411 28.94 -6.98 7.94
C SER A 411 27.70 -6.15 8.24
N HIS A 412 27.86 -4.99 8.89
CA HIS A 412 26.79 -4.09 9.28
C HIS A 412 26.52 -3.03 8.20
N PHE A 413 26.09 -3.49 7.03
CA PHE A 413 25.72 -2.61 5.91
C PHE A 413 24.20 -2.43 5.78
N GLN A 414 23.49 -3.52 5.45
CA GLN A 414 22.05 -3.51 5.28
C GLN A 414 21.38 -3.88 6.61
N ASP A 415 20.71 -2.93 7.24
CA ASP A 415 20.08 -3.08 8.57
C ASP A 415 18.56 -3.36 8.50
N ASP A 416 17.98 -3.32 7.29
CA ASP A 416 16.56 -3.52 7.05
C ASP A 416 16.26 -4.59 5.96
N SER A 417 15.01 -4.70 5.52
CA SER A 417 14.56 -5.67 4.53
C SER A 417 15.14 -5.42 3.12
N GLY A 418 15.62 -4.21 2.86
CA GLY A 418 16.09 -3.77 1.55
C GLY A 418 15.01 -3.23 0.61
N VAL A 419 13.79 -2.96 1.10
CA VAL A 419 12.65 -2.44 0.30
C VAL A 419 11.89 -1.32 0.99
#